data_AF-A0A2T4VK45-F1
#
_entry.id   AF-A0A2T4VK45-F1
#
_cell.length_a   1.000
_cell.length_b   1.000
_cell.length_c   1.000
_cell.angle_alpha   90.00
_cell.angle_beta   90.00
_cell.angle_gamma   90.00
#
_symmetry.space_group_name_H-M   'P 1'
#
loop_
_entity.id
_entity.type
_entity.pdbx_description
1 polymer ?
#
loop_
_entity_poly.entity_id
_entity_poly.type
_entity_poly.pdbx_seq_one_letter_code
_entity_poly.pdbx_strand_id
1 'polypeptide(L)'
;MFTLADGTTTEVSSPDPGRALITGNAADANLFKTPSLWGINRTAPYFHDHSARDFDELLDHYQAFFDTAPTPLPVAHFTHQDREDLKAFLRLLD
;
A
#
# COMPACT_ATOMS: atom_id res chain seq x y z
N MET A 1 -21.15 8.10 -1.23
CA MET A 1 -21.47 9.52 -0.99
C MET A 1 -21.17 9.88 0.46
N PHE A 2 -20.38 10.92 0.69
CA PHE A 2 -20.00 11.47 1.99
C PHE A 2 -20.50 12.90 2.10
N THR A 3 -20.94 13.33 3.30
CA THR A 3 -21.37 14.71 3.56
C THR A 3 -20.30 15.40 4.39
N LEU A 4 -19.78 16.52 3.90
CA LEU A 4 -18.74 17.32 4.55
C LEU A 4 -19.36 18.27 5.59
N ALA A 5 -18.51 18.81 6.48
CA ALA A 5 -18.95 19.69 7.56
C ALA A 5 -19.60 21.00 7.07
N ASP A 6 -19.30 21.43 5.84
CA ASP A 6 -19.91 22.60 5.18
C ASP A 6 -21.26 22.29 4.50
N GLY A 7 -21.76 21.06 4.64
CA GLY A 7 -23.02 20.59 4.05
C GLY A 7 -22.92 20.16 2.59
N THR A 8 -21.74 20.25 1.96
CA THR A 8 -21.53 19.74 0.61
C THR A 8 -21.38 18.22 0.61
N THR A 9 -21.67 17.58 -0.54
CA THR A 9 -21.54 16.13 -0.71
C THR A 9 -20.44 15.79 -1.71
N THR A 10 -19.66 14.76 -1.40
CA THR A 10 -18.66 14.20 -2.31
C THR A 10 -18.88 12.70 -2.49
N GLU A 11 -18.51 12.17 -3.66
CA GLU A 11 -18.63 10.76 -3.98
C GLU A 11 -17.26 10.19 -4.32
N VAL A 12 -16.93 9.06 -3.69
CA VAL A 12 -15.74 8.28 -4.00
C VAL A 12 -16.22 6.89 -4.39
N SER A 13 -15.84 6.44 -5.58
CA SER A 13 -16.02 5.06 -6.02
C SER A 13 -14.77 4.27 -5.71
N SER A 14 -14.90 3.21 -4.91
CA SER A 14 -13.81 2.30 -4.57
C SER A 14 -14.35 0.89 -4.35
N PRO A 15 -13.64 -0.15 -4.81
CA PRO A 15 -13.98 -1.54 -4.47
C PRO A 15 -13.77 -1.86 -2.98
N ASP A 16 -12.84 -1.17 -2.32
CA ASP A 16 -12.61 -1.23 -0.86
C ASP A 16 -12.28 0.18 -0.33
N PRO A 17 -13.27 0.89 0.26
CA PRO A 17 -13.07 2.24 0.76
C PRO A 17 -12.14 2.34 1.98
N GLY A 18 -11.77 1.23 2.61
CA GLY A 18 -10.81 1.21 3.72
C GLY A 18 -11.24 2.08 4.91
N ARG A 19 -10.33 2.94 5.39
CA ARG A 19 -10.50 3.77 6.59
C ARG A 19 -11.72 4.70 6.53
N ALA A 20 -12.16 5.11 5.34
CA ALA A 20 -13.35 5.93 5.17
C ALA A 20 -14.64 5.26 5.70
N LEU A 21 -14.72 3.92 5.74
CA LEU A 21 -15.85 3.20 6.34
C LEU A 21 -15.96 3.43 7.85
N ILE A 22 -14.84 3.75 8.51
CA ILE A 22 -14.78 3.99 9.95
C ILE A 22 -14.94 5.49 10.25
N THR A 23 -14.27 6.35 9.48
CA THR A 23 -14.23 7.79 9.78
C THR A 23 -15.39 8.57 9.18
N GLY A 24 -16.04 8.05 8.13
CA GLY A 24 -17.04 8.78 7.35
C GLY A 24 -16.46 9.96 6.56
N ASN A 25 -15.14 10.10 6.47
CA ASN A 25 -14.48 11.16 5.72
C ASN A 25 -14.01 10.63 4.36
N ALA A 26 -14.44 11.28 3.28
CA ALA A 26 -14.05 10.92 1.92
C ALA A 26 -12.53 11.00 1.68
N ALA A 27 -11.83 11.90 2.39
CA ALA A 27 -10.38 12.02 2.29
C ALA A 27 -9.62 10.81 2.84
N ASP A 28 -10.29 9.95 3.62
CA ASP A 28 -9.72 8.72 4.16
C ASP A 28 -9.98 7.50 3.24
N ALA A 29 -10.55 7.70 2.06
CA ALA A 29 -10.84 6.61 1.13
C ALA A 29 -9.54 5.97 0.62
N ASN A 30 -9.54 4.64 0.50
CA ASN A 30 -8.38 3.82 0.09
C ASN A 30 -7.17 3.90 1.03
N LEU A 31 -7.31 4.54 2.20
CA LEU A 31 -6.30 4.47 3.24
C LEU A 31 -6.50 3.20 4.06
N PHE A 32 -5.41 2.47 4.28
CA PHE A 32 -5.38 1.26 5.10
C PHE A 32 -4.41 1.44 6.26
N LYS A 33 -4.64 0.68 7.33
CA LYS A 33 -3.68 0.63 8.44
C LYS A 33 -2.38 0.00 7.93
N THR A 34 -1.25 0.67 8.14
CA THR A 34 0.07 0.07 7.89
C THR A 34 0.22 -1.21 8.73
N PRO A 35 0.37 -2.39 8.11
CA PRO A 35 0.57 -3.62 8.84
C PRO A 35 1.98 -3.67 9.46
N SER A 36 2.14 -4.49 10.49
CA SER A 36 3.47 -4.85 10.96
C SER A 36 4.12 -5.80 9.95
N LEU A 37 5.46 -5.75 9.84
CA LEU A 37 6.23 -6.67 8.99
C LEU A 37 6.78 -7.89 9.75
N TRP A 38 6.50 -8.02 11.05
CA TRP A 38 6.85 -9.22 11.82
C TRP A 38 6.09 -10.45 11.30
N GLY A 39 6.79 -11.56 11.10
CA GLY A 39 6.27 -12.80 10.52
C GLY A 39 5.94 -12.72 9.04
N ILE A 40 6.36 -11.65 8.32
CA ILE A 40 5.89 -11.40 6.95
C ILE A 40 6.15 -12.57 6.00
N ASN A 41 7.26 -13.28 6.19
CA ASN A 41 7.66 -14.44 5.38
C ASN A 41 6.63 -15.60 5.38
N ARG A 42 5.66 -15.60 6.31
CA ARG A 42 4.67 -16.67 6.49
C ARG A 42 3.23 -16.22 6.21
N THR A 43 3.06 -15.03 5.65
CA THR A 43 1.75 -14.37 5.53
C THR A 43 1.33 -14.03 4.11
N ALA A 44 2.10 -14.46 3.11
CA ALA A 44 1.67 -14.36 1.71
C ALA A 44 0.31 -15.05 1.50
N PRO A 45 -0.54 -14.56 0.59
CA PRO A 45 -0.35 -13.38 -0.27
C PRO A 45 -0.46 -12.03 0.47
N TYR A 46 0.13 -10.98 -0.10
CA TYR A 46 0.26 -9.65 0.50
C TYR A 46 -0.80 -8.64 0.05
N PHE A 47 -0.85 -7.49 0.73
CA PHE A 47 -1.84 -6.42 0.62
C PHE A 47 -3.24 -6.79 1.15
N HIS A 48 -4.13 -5.81 1.22
CA HIS A 48 -5.48 -5.98 1.80
C HIS A 48 -6.40 -6.85 0.93
N ASP A 49 -6.04 -7.05 -0.34
CA ASP A 49 -6.79 -7.76 -1.36
C ASP A 49 -6.07 -9.01 -1.88
N HIS A 50 -4.94 -9.39 -1.27
CA HIS A 50 -4.12 -10.53 -1.68
C HIS A 50 -3.54 -10.43 -3.10
N SER A 51 -3.37 -9.21 -3.63
CA SER A 51 -2.96 -8.97 -5.02
C SER A 51 -1.50 -9.35 -5.35
N ALA A 52 -0.63 -9.49 -4.36
CA ALA A 52 0.75 -9.93 -4.56
C ALA A 52 1.02 -11.30 -3.92
N ARG A 53 1.39 -12.29 -4.72
CA ARG A 53 1.58 -13.69 -4.31
C ARG A 53 2.90 -13.94 -3.58
N ASP A 54 3.91 -13.14 -3.87
CA ASP A 54 5.25 -13.27 -3.35
C ASP A 54 5.95 -11.91 -3.22
N PHE A 55 7.20 -11.92 -2.75
CA PHE A 55 7.94 -10.68 -2.52
C PHE A 55 8.31 -9.97 -3.82
N ASP A 56 8.43 -10.68 -4.94
CA ASP A 56 8.77 -10.05 -6.21
C ASP A 56 7.58 -9.22 -6.72
N GLU A 57 6.36 -9.77 -6.67
CA GLU A 57 5.14 -9.01 -7.01
C GLU A 57 4.88 -7.84 -6.03
N LEU A 58 5.22 -8.01 -4.75
CA LEU A 58 5.16 -6.91 -3.76
C LEU A 58 6.10 -5.77 -4.14
N LEU A 59 7.35 -6.09 -4.50
CA LEU A 59 8.34 -5.08 -4.87
C LEU A 59 8.00 -4.43 -6.22
N ASP A 60 7.38 -5.16 -7.15
CA ASP A 60 6.87 -4.61 -8.40
C ASP A 60 5.77 -3.56 -8.16
N HIS A 61 4.85 -3.81 -7.22
CA HIS A 61 3.85 -2.83 -6.82
C HIS A 61 4.50 -1.52 -6.34
N TYR A 62 5.49 -1.60 -5.46
CA TYR A 62 6.18 -0.41 -4.95
C TYR A 62 7.03 0.28 -5.99
N GLN A 63 7.68 -0.47 -6.89
CA GLN A 63 8.41 0.12 -8.02
C GLN A 63 7.46 0.94 -8.91
N ALA A 64 6.32 0.37 -9.31
CA ALA A 64 5.32 1.07 -10.11
C ALA A 64 4.76 2.31 -9.38
N PHE A 65 4.54 2.21 -8.07
CA PHE A 65 4.13 3.35 -7.26
C PHE A 65 5.18 4.48 -7.30
N PHE A 66 6.46 4.17 -7.07
CA PHE A 66 7.53 5.16 -7.10
C PHE A 66 7.79 5.76 -8.48
N ASP A 67 7.61 4.99 -9.56
CA ASP A 67 7.72 5.48 -10.93
C ASP A 67 6.68 6.56 -11.26
N THR A 68 5.52 6.51 -10.58
CA THR A 68 4.43 7.49 -10.76
C THR A 68 4.44 8.64 -9.76
N ALA A 69 5.38 8.63 -8.80
CA ALA A 69 5.44 9.64 -7.76
C ALA A 69 5.82 11.02 -8.35
N PRO A 70 5.07 12.10 -8.02
CA PRO A 70 5.30 13.43 -8.59
C PRO A 70 6.61 14.09 -8.14
N THR A 71 7.23 13.56 -7.08
CA THR A 71 8.53 13.99 -6.57
C THR A 71 9.52 12.83 -6.69
N PRO A 72 10.70 13.03 -7.31
CA PRO A 72 11.74 12.00 -7.34
C PRO A 72 12.12 11.62 -5.92
N LEU A 73 11.82 10.38 -5.54
CA LEU A 73 12.30 9.82 -4.28
C LEU A 73 13.75 9.34 -4.49
N PRO A 74 14.65 9.46 -3.49
CA PRO A 74 16.02 8.94 -3.60
C PRO A 74 16.10 7.44 -3.90
N VAL A 75 14.99 6.72 -3.71
CA VAL A 75 14.80 5.27 -3.95
C VAL A 75 13.98 4.97 -5.21
N ALA A 76 13.88 5.92 -6.16
CA ALA A 76 12.94 5.85 -7.28
C ALA A 76 13.01 4.55 -8.10
N HIS A 77 14.17 3.89 -8.17
CA HIS A 77 14.31 2.61 -8.84
C HIS A 77 15.11 1.62 -8.01
N PHE A 78 14.49 0.49 -7.68
CA PHE A 78 15.19 -0.64 -7.10
C PHE A 78 16.11 -1.26 -8.13
N THR A 79 17.41 -1.23 -7.85
CA THR A 79 18.35 -2.09 -8.57
C THR A 79 18.06 -3.55 -8.27
N HIS A 80 18.63 -4.46 -9.07
CA HIS A 80 18.57 -5.89 -8.75
C HIS A 80 19.11 -6.19 -7.34
N GLN A 81 20.18 -5.50 -6.95
CA GLN A 81 20.77 -5.68 -5.61
C GLN A 81 19.81 -5.20 -4.51
N ASP A 82 19.17 -4.04 -4.68
CA ASP A 82 18.20 -3.53 -3.70
C ASP A 82 17.05 -4.52 -3.49
N ARG A 83 16.57 -5.15 -4.57
CA ARG A 83 15.49 -6.15 -4.49
C ARG A 83 15.93 -7.39 -3.70
N GLU A 84 17.12 -7.91 -3.96
CA GLU A 84 17.64 -9.06 -3.21
C GLU A 84 17.89 -8.72 -1.73
N ASP A 85 18.42 -7.53 -1.45
CA ASP A 85 18.70 -7.08 -0.08
C ASP A 85 17.40 -6.84 0.69
N LEU A 86 16.39 -6.23 0.08
CA LEU A 86 15.06 -6.08 0.68
C LEU A 86 14.42 -7.43 0.97
N LYS A 87 14.44 -8.36 0.01
CA LYS A 87 13.92 -9.72 0.21
C LYS A 87 14.67 -10.47 1.32
N ALA A 88 16.00 -10.32 1.40
CA ALA A 88 16.79 -10.89 2.47
C ALA A 88 16.42 -10.30 3.82
N PHE A 89 16.30 -8.97 3.91
CA PHE A 89 15.90 -8.27 5.13
C PHE A 89 14.51 -8.67 5.60
N LEU A 90 13.51 -8.70 4.71
CA LEU A 90 12.14 -9.10 5.05
C LEU A 90 12.06 -10.53 5.59
N ARG A 91 12.91 -11.44 5.11
CA ARG A 91 13.00 -12.82 5.62
C ARG A 91 13.59 -12.91 7.03
N LEU A 92 14.31 -11.87 7.50
CA LEU A 92 14.83 -11.81 8.86
C LEU A 92 13.78 -11.37 9.88
N LEU A 93 12.64 -10.85 9.43
CA LEU A 93 11.58 -10.32 10.30
C LEU A 93 10.60 -11.40 10.78
N ASP A 94 10.99 -12.67 10.84
CA ASP A 94 10.10 -13.75 11.29
C ASP A 94 9.66 -13.61 12.76
#